data_AF-A0AAD6TIV2-F1
#
_entry.id   AF-A0AAD6TIV2-F1
#
_cell.length_a   1.000
_cell.length_b   1.000
_cell.length_c   1.000
_cell.angle_alpha   90.00
_cell.angle_beta   90.00
_cell.angle_gamma   90.00
#
_symmetry.space_group_name_H-M   'P 1'
#
loop_
_entity.id
_entity.type
_entity.pdbx_description
1 polymer ?
#
loop_
_entity_poly.entity_id
_entity_poly.type
_entity_poly.pdbx_seq_one_letter_code
_entity_poly.pdbx_strand_id
1 'polypeptide(L)'
;MPPYTSTPASTKTRKEQEKLLRPRVINGKQTYVKFLPQDDLEAIHPVYLTDPANFKPRRHRRGDMLEWGIVELDMSVQLSMMEKIRLRMKQDSAMAKCMYHGQLQPQVQFIQGLMELKKAKIKAARDSQRELRDFVLTIRLRSTESASCTKSLMSRRIKVAGATKLSVFQDKILAPALGWTRNYHGYLFVDDNDGSQYGPDGGSHIDLMFLKDNGHTYLDDHEFSLADILPEPNPTKPAFHYIYDLGDYWFHDIYVDEILPASDSDGKVTLLAGTGACPREDGQGFRRWNEYIASPLTTAKHAEIANAMNYCEDPEVRRLGARWRFDPLAFDLAAARKRISDALASPASVPSGPKKAVVGDPFAFARRRAGADGDSAPKGTHRTVVPLSDAGFNGGKTSGALAGAFQTEVVRDRRDKRASALCACCGKPITEPRMCSACKKVYYCDRVCQTTHWKKEHKRQCTARTAAAQSTLVK
;
A
#
# COMPACT_ATOMS: atom_id res chain seq x y z
N MET A 1 -16.01 14.16 12.38
CA MET A 1 -15.87 14.21 10.92
C MET A 1 -16.28 12.85 10.37
N PRO A 2 -17.19 12.76 9.38
CA PRO A 2 -17.46 11.47 8.75
C PRO A 2 -16.16 10.95 8.09
N PRO A 3 -15.92 9.63 8.10
CA PRO A 3 -14.73 9.06 7.48
C PRO A 3 -14.66 9.48 6.02
N TYR A 4 -13.46 9.79 5.55
CA TYR A 4 -13.15 10.01 4.15
C TYR A 4 -13.47 8.70 3.40
N THR A 5 -14.73 8.49 3.03
CA THR A 5 -15.09 7.39 2.14
C THR A 5 -14.49 7.77 0.80
N SER A 6 -13.37 7.13 0.48
CA SER A 6 -12.95 6.98 -0.91
C SER A 6 -14.20 6.53 -1.65
N THR A 7 -14.68 7.35 -2.59
CA THR A 7 -15.72 6.89 -3.49
C THR A 7 -15.07 5.68 -4.17
N PRO A 8 -15.60 4.45 -4.05
CA PRO A 8 -14.98 3.28 -4.65
C PRO A 8 -14.72 3.59 -6.12
N ALA A 9 -13.56 3.17 -6.64
CA ALA A 9 -13.27 3.31 -8.06
C ALA A 9 -14.49 2.76 -8.81
N SER A 10 -15.20 3.66 -9.49
CA SER A 10 -16.60 3.44 -9.78
C SER A 10 -16.78 2.16 -10.59
N THR A 11 -17.72 1.32 -10.18
CA THR A 11 -18.33 0.23 -10.95
C THR A 11 -19.11 0.77 -12.16
N LYS A 12 -18.52 1.71 -12.89
CA LYS A 12 -19.08 2.26 -14.11
C LYS A 12 -19.00 1.20 -15.18
N THR A 13 -20.09 1.06 -15.90
CA THR A 13 -20.17 0.14 -17.03
C THR A 13 -19.18 0.55 -18.11
N ARG A 14 -18.70 -0.40 -18.93
CA ARG A 14 -17.82 -0.13 -20.10
C ARG A 14 -18.29 1.05 -20.97
N LYS A 15 -19.62 1.25 -21.07
CA LYS A 15 -20.25 2.39 -21.78
C LYS A 15 -20.01 3.75 -21.13
N GLU A 16 -19.82 3.81 -19.82
CA GLU A 16 -19.51 5.04 -19.09
C GLU A 16 -18.01 5.35 -19.12
N GLN A 17 -17.16 4.33 -19.19
CA GLN A 17 -15.71 4.46 -19.42
C GLN A 17 -15.42 5.00 -20.83
N GLU A 18 -16.09 4.45 -21.87
CA GLU A 18 -16.00 4.94 -23.25
C GLU A 18 -16.55 6.37 -23.44
N LYS A 19 -17.29 6.92 -22.46
CA LYS A 19 -17.80 8.30 -22.48
C LYS A 19 -16.81 9.32 -21.92
N LEU A 20 -15.76 8.88 -21.19
CA LEU A 20 -14.74 9.77 -20.61
C LEU A 20 -13.73 10.26 -21.66
N LEU A 21 -13.55 9.51 -22.76
CA LEU A 21 -12.63 9.87 -23.84
C LEU A 21 -13.32 10.55 -25.04
N ARG A 22 -14.60 10.92 -24.91
CA ARG A 22 -15.35 11.61 -25.99
C ARG A 22 -15.30 13.13 -25.79
N PRO A 23 -14.99 13.90 -26.86
CA PRO A 23 -14.95 15.35 -26.77
C PRO A 23 -16.34 15.94 -26.50
N ARG A 24 -16.35 17.07 -25.80
CA ARG A 24 -17.51 17.87 -25.42
C ARG A 24 -17.20 19.33 -25.71
N VAL A 25 -18.20 20.16 -25.96
CA VAL A 25 -18.03 21.62 -26.09
C VAL A 25 -18.74 22.29 -24.92
N ILE A 26 -17.99 23.08 -24.15
CA ILE A 26 -18.50 23.84 -23.00
C ILE A 26 -17.99 25.28 -23.14
N ASN A 27 -18.89 26.26 -23.18
CA ASN A 27 -18.58 27.68 -23.41
C ASN A 27 -17.66 27.92 -24.62
N GLY A 28 -17.86 27.16 -25.71
CA GLY A 28 -17.04 27.24 -26.92
C GLY A 28 -15.65 26.57 -26.83
N LYS A 29 -15.24 26.04 -25.67
CA LYS A 29 -14.00 25.29 -25.49
C LYS A 29 -14.27 23.78 -25.59
N GLN A 30 -13.45 23.05 -26.34
CA GLN A 30 -13.50 21.59 -26.38
C GLN A 30 -12.87 21.01 -25.12
N THR A 31 -13.58 20.12 -24.42
CA THR A 31 -13.15 19.48 -23.17
C THR A 31 -13.47 17.99 -23.18
N TYR A 32 -12.82 17.21 -22.32
CA TYR A 32 -13.06 15.76 -22.17
C TYR A 32 -13.62 15.41 -20.79
N VAL A 33 -13.70 16.41 -19.91
CA VAL A 33 -14.21 16.30 -18.54
C VAL A 33 -15.47 17.15 -18.37
N LYS A 34 -16.33 16.76 -17.43
CA LYS A 34 -17.55 17.48 -17.06
C LYS A 34 -17.25 18.50 -15.97
N PHE A 35 -17.95 19.63 -16.06
CA PHE A 35 -17.93 20.70 -15.06
C PHE A 35 -19.34 20.91 -14.51
N LEU A 36 -19.41 21.40 -13.29
CA LEU A 36 -20.60 22.00 -12.71
C LEU A 36 -20.77 23.43 -13.24
N PRO A 37 -22.01 23.96 -13.27
CA PRO A 37 -22.26 25.34 -13.70
C PRO A 37 -21.46 26.41 -12.94
N GLN A 38 -21.06 26.11 -11.70
CA GLN A 38 -20.30 26.99 -10.81
C GLN A 38 -18.77 26.85 -10.94
N ASP A 39 -18.28 25.96 -11.81
CA ASP A 39 -16.84 25.81 -12.02
C ASP A 39 -16.29 26.97 -12.87
N ASP A 40 -15.21 27.56 -12.36
CA ASP A 40 -14.44 28.58 -13.05
C ASP A 40 -13.35 27.91 -13.90
N LEU A 41 -13.55 27.82 -15.21
CA LEU A 41 -12.62 27.16 -16.15
C LEU A 41 -11.22 27.78 -16.16
N GLU A 42 -11.08 29.06 -15.79
CA GLU A 42 -9.78 29.75 -15.71
C GLU A 42 -9.01 29.39 -14.42
N ALA A 43 -9.70 28.83 -13.42
CA ALA A 43 -9.09 28.35 -12.18
C ALA A 43 -8.68 26.86 -12.22
N ILE A 44 -8.94 26.17 -13.32
CA ILE A 44 -8.64 24.75 -13.50
C ILE A 44 -7.30 24.61 -14.20
N HIS A 45 -6.47 23.69 -13.72
CA HIS A 45 -5.19 23.42 -14.35
C HIS A 45 -5.41 23.09 -15.85
N PRO A 46 -4.78 23.80 -16.79
CA PRO A 46 -5.10 23.70 -18.22
C PRO A 46 -5.03 22.28 -18.78
N VAL A 47 -4.15 21.43 -18.23
CA VAL A 47 -4.04 20.01 -18.61
C VAL A 47 -5.38 19.27 -18.55
N TYR A 48 -6.23 19.56 -17.55
CA TYR A 48 -7.50 18.86 -17.36
C TYR A 48 -8.55 19.25 -18.41
N LEU A 49 -8.28 20.30 -19.18
CA LEU A 49 -9.11 20.74 -20.30
C LEU A 49 -8.71 20.06 -21.63
N THR A 50 -7.57 19.38 -21.66
CA THR A 50 -7.03 18.74 -22.87
C THR A 50 -7.57 17.33 -23.09
N ASP A 51 -7.29 16.77 -24.28
CA ASP A 51 -7.55 15.36 -24.58
C ASP A 51 -6.54 14.47 -23.83
N PRO A 52 -6.99 13.56 -22.94
CA PRO A 52 -6.11 12.60 -22.28
C PRO A 52 -5.26 11.77 -23.25
N ALA A 53 -5.75 11.49 -24.46
CA ALA A 53 -5.01 10.71 -25.46
C ALA A 53 -3.79 11.45 -26.04
N ASN A 54 -3.80 12.79 -25.99
CA ASN A 54 -2.70 13.63 -26.47
C ASN A 54 -1.78 14.10 -25.36
N PHE A 55 -2.13 13.81 -24.10
CA PHE A 55 -1.34 14.21 -22.95
C PHE A 55 0.03 13.50 -22.92
N LYS A 56 1.08 14.26 -22.61
CA LYS A 56 2.44 13.76 -22.49
C LYS A 56 2.93 13.96 -21.05
N PRO A 57 3.23 12.87 -20.31
CA PRO A 57 3.69 12.97 -18.93
C PRO A 57 5.05 13.64 -18.86
N ARG A 58 5.27 14.43 -17.80
CA ARG A 58 6.52 15.15 -17.53
C ARG A 58 7.08 14.74 -16.17
N ARG A 59 8.41 14.66 -16.10
CA ARG A 59 9.12 14.46 -14.83
C ARG A 59 8.96 15.71 -13.95
N HIS A 60 8.77 15.48 -12.67
CA HIS A 60 8.79 16.52 -11.64
C HIS A 60 10.20 17.09 -11.46
N ARG A 61 10.33 18.20 -10.72
CA ARG A 61 11.61 18.92 -10.52
C ARG A 61 12.76 18.03 -10.04
N ARG A 62 12.47 16.97 -9.28
CA ARG A 62 13.47 16.04 -8.74
C ARG A 62 13.88 14.94 -9.74
N GLY A 63 13.31 14.93 -10.94
CA GLY A 63 13.58 13.93 -11.97
C GLY A 63 12.65 12.72 -11.92
N ASP A 64 11.75 12.62 -10.96
CA ASP A 64 10.82 11.50 -10.82
C ASP A 64 9.58 11.66 -11.70
N MET A 65 9.02 10.56 -12.18
CA MET A 65 7.70 10.55 -12.80
C MET A 65 6.63 10.23 -11.75
N LEU A 66 5.92 11.27 -11.30
CA LEU A 66 4.89 11.18 -10.25
C LEU A 66 3.56 11.74 -10.76
N GLU A 67 2.47 11.34 -10.11
CA GLU A 67 1.12 11.90 -10.35
C GLU A 67 0.73 11.92 -11.83
N TRP A 68 0.87 10.78 -12.51
CA TRP A 68 0.61 10.65 -13.95
C TRP A 68 1.49 11.54 -14.84
N GLY A 69 2.60 12.06 -14.30
CA GLY A 69 3.44 13.05 -14.98
C GLY A 69 2.75 14.41 -15.14
N ILE A 70 1.68 14.66 -14.40
CA ILE A 70 1.04 15.96 -14.29
C ILE A 70 1.87 16.75 -13.29
N VAL A 71 2.70 17.66 -13.80
CA VAL A 71 3.50 18.56 -12.97
C VAL A 71 2.66 19.79 -12.62
N GLU A 72 2.83 20.32 -11.40
CA GLU A 72 2.29 21.64 -11.07
C GLU A 72 2.70 22.64 -12.17
N LEU A 73 1.78 23.56 -12.52
CA LEU A 73 2.02 24.66 -13.44
C LEU A 73 3.40 25.25 -13.15
N ASP A 74 4.26 25.32 -14.17
CA ASP A 74 5.59 25.88 -14.03
C ASP A 74 5.46 27.27 -13.41
N MET A 75 5.95 27.41 -12.18
CA MET A 75 5.85 28.63 -11.37
C MET A 75 6.68 29.81 -11.94
N SER A 76 7.23 29.64 -13.14
CA SER A 76 7.86 30.69 -13.96
C SER A 76 6.84 31.64 -14.60
N VAL A 77 5.54 31.28 -14.64
CA VAL A 77 4.47 32.22 -14.97
C VAL A 77 4.35 33.22 -13.82
N GLN A 78 4.42 34.53 -14.13
CA GLN A 78 4.28 35.66 -13.19
C GLN A 78 2.86 35.75 -12.60
N LEU A 79 2.41 34.72 -11.89
CA LEU A 79 1.22 34.79 -11.07
C LEU A 79 1.57 35.49 -9.75
N SER A 80 0.73 36.41 -9.32
CA SER A 80 0.83 37.04 -8.00
C SER A 80 0.67 36.00 -6.88
N MET A 81 1.23 36.28 -5.70
CA MET A 81 1.05 35.44 -4.50
C MET A 81 -0.44 35.15 -4.20
N MET A 82 -1.32 36.11 -4.47
CA MET A 82 -2.76 35.96 -4.27
C MET A 82 -3.43 35.07 -5.32
N GLU A 83 -2.99 35.10 -6.58
CA GLU A 83 -3.45 34.14 -7.60
C GLU A 83 -2.98 32.73 -7.29
N LYS A 84 -1.75 32.58 -6.77
CA LYS A 84 -1.20 31.31 -6.29
C LYS A 84 -2.00 30.75 -5.12
N ILE A 85 -2.32 31.58 -4.13
CA ILE A 85 -3.17 31.20 -2.99
C ILE A 85 -4.59 30.88 -3.46
N ARG A 86 -5.17 31.63 -4.40
CA ARG A 86 -6.52 31.36 -4.94
C ARG A 86 -6.59 30.04 -5.72
N LEU A 87 -5.61 29.76 -6.58
CA LEU A 87 -5.52 28.49 -7.33
C LEU A 87 -5.41 27.32 -6.37
N ARG A 88 -4.51 27.42 -5.37
CA ARG A 88 -4.35 26.40 -4.34
C ARG A 88 -5.61 26.25 -3.50
N MET A 89 -6.20 27.31 -2.97
CA MET A 89 -7.46 27.26 -2.19
C MET A 89 -8.67 26.72 -2.98
N LYS A 90 -8.75 26.99 -4.30
CA LYS A 90 -9.82 26.47 -5.18
C LYS A 90 -9.61 24.98 -5.50
N GLN A 91 -8.36 24.55 -5.72
CA GLN A 91 -8.00 23.13 -5.90
C GLN A 91 -8.10 22.32 -4.61
N ASP A 92 -7.70 22.91 -3.47
CA ASP A 92 -7.62 22.27 -2.16
C ASP A 92 -8.92 22.27 -1.37
N SER A 93 -10.00 22.88 -1.89
CA SER A 93 -11.19 23.04 -1.08
C SER A 93 -11.66 21.66 -0.59
N ALA A 94 -11.48 21.41 0.71
CA ALA A 94 -12.06 20.30 1.42
C ALA A 94 -13.61 20.33 1.35
N MET A 95 -14.16 21.41 0.75
CA MET A 95 -15.53 21.60 0.33
C MET A 95 -15.86 21.14 -1.11
N ALA A 96 -14.90 20.79 -1.97
CA ALA A 96 -15.18 20.36 -3.34
C ALA A 96 -16.05 19.09 -3.39
N LYS A 97 -15.89 18.15 -2.44
CA LYS A 97 -16.77 16.97 -2.34
C LYS A 97 -18.23 17.34 -2.01
N CYS A 98 -18.44 18.34 -1.15
CA CYS A 98 -19.78 18.88 -0.87
C CYS A 98 -20.35 19.64 -2.07
N MET A 99 -19.52 20.40 -2.79
CA MET A 99 -19.93 21.15 -3.98
C MET A 99 -20.26 20.26 -5.18
N TYR A 100 -19.60 19.11 -5.32
CA TYR A 100 -19.85 18.16 -6.39
C TYR A 100 -20.97 17.16 -6.10
N HIS A 101 -21.59 17.17 -4.91
CA HIS A 101 -22.76 16.34 -4.58
C HIS A 101 -22.63 14.85 -5.00
N GLY A 102 -21.43 14.27 -4.87
CA GLY A 102 -21.14 12.88 -5.29
C GLY A 102 -20.72 12.71 -6.76
N GLN A 103 -20.66 13.78 -7.55
CA GLN A 103 -20.05 13.80 -8.88
C GLN A 103 -18.51 13.82 -8.80
N LEU A 104 -17.87 13.43 -9.90
CA LEU A 104 -16.40 13.43 -9.99
C LEU A 104 -15.87 14.80 -10.38
N GLN A 105 -14.80 15.22 -9.71
CA GLN A 105 -14.09 16.46 -10.07
C GLN A 105 -13.39 16.33 -11.43
N PRO A 106 -13.20 17.43 -12.19
CA PRO A 106 -12.59 17.43 -13.52
C PRO A 106 -11.24 16.70 -13.58
N GLN A 107 -10.35 16.94 -12.61
CA GLN A 107 -9.05 16.28 -12.53
C GLN A 107 -9.17 14.76 -12.36
N VAL A 108 -10.14 14.29 -11.56
CA VAL A 108 -10.39 12.85 -11.38
C VAL A 108 -10.91 12.24 -12.69
N GLN A 109 -11.79 12.94 -13.41
CA GLN A 109 -12.28 12.48 -14.72
C GLN A 109 -11.16 12.40 -15.76
N PHE A 110 -10.28 13.39 -15.81
CA PHE A 110 -9.12 13.40 -16.72
C PHE A 110 -8.18 12.23 -16.44
N ILE A 111 -7.84 12.02 -15.16
CA ILE A 111 -6.98 10.91 -14.73
C ILE A 111 -7.65 9.57 -15.02
N GLN A 112 -8.97 9.43 -14.84
CA GLN A 112 -9.70 8.23 -15.28
C GLN A 112 -9.56 7.98 -16.79
N GLY A 113 -9.52 9.03 -17.62
CA GLY A 113 -9.18 8.90 -19.03
C GLY A 113 -7.78 8.31 -19.26
N LEU A 114 -6.77 8.80 -18.54
CA LEU A 114 -5.41 8.25 -18.58
C LEU A 114 -5.35 6.79 -18.09
N MET A 115 -6.11 6.46 -17.05
CA MET A 115 -6.23 5.11 -16.53
C MET A 115 -6.76 4.13 -17.58
N GLU A 116 -7.80 4.50 -18.32
CA GLU A 116 -8.35 3.65 -19.39
C GLU A 116 -7.35 3.45 -20.53
N LEU A 117 -6.61 4.51 -20.91
CA LEU A 117 -5.54 4.41 -21.91
C LEU A 117 -4.40 3.50 -21.44
N LYS A 118 -3.99 3.60 -20.17
CA LYS A 118 -2.98 2.74 -19.57
C LYS A 118 -3.45 1.28 -19.52
N LYS A 119 -4.70 1.03 -19.11
CA LYS A 119 -5.33 -0.31 -19.13
C LYS A 119 -5.33 -0.92 -20.52
N ALA A 120 -5.73 -0.14 -21.53
CA ALA A 120 -5.72 -0.59 -22.92
C ALA A 120 -4.30 -0.92 -23.41
N LYS A 121 -3.32 -0.07 -23.09
CA LYS A 121 -1.90 -0.29 -23.43
C LYS A 121 -1.34 -1.56 -22.79
N ILE A 122 -1.55 -1.75 -21.49
CA ILE A 122 -1.12 -2.97 -20.78
C ILE A 122 -1.78 -4.20 -21.39
N LYS A 123 -3.09 -4.15 -21.63
CA LYS A 123 -3.82 -5.27 -22.24
C LYS A 123 -3.29 -5.63 -23.63
N ALA A 124 -2.96 -4.64 -24.46
CA ALA A 124 -2.41 -4.86 -25.80
C ALA A 124 -0.98 -5.42 -25.77
N ALA A 125 -0.18 -5.06 -24.77
CA ALA A 125 1.21 -5.50 -24.60
C ALA A 125 1.36 -6.78 -23.76
N ARG A 126 0.27 -7.35 -23.25
CA ARG A 126 0.32 -8.46 -22.29
C ARG A 126 0.94 -9.70 -22.90
N ASP A 127 2.03 -10.17 -22.30
CA ASP A 127 2.69 -11.42 -22.64
C ASP A 127 2.53 -12.44 -21.51
N SER A 128 1.73 -13.48 -21.77
CA SER A 128 1.53 -14.59 -20.84
C SER A 128 2.81 -15.37 -20.51
N GLN A 129 3.82 -15.38 -21.40
CA GLN A 129 5.09 -16.06 -21.14
C GLN A 129 5.92 -15.33 -20.08
N ARG A 130 5.69 -14.02 -19.91
CA ARG A 130 6.35 -13.21 -18.90
C ARG A 130 5.82 -13.50 -17.49
N GLU A 131 4.57 -13.95 -17.37
CA GLU A 131 3.98 -14.39 -16.09
C GLU A 131 4.67 -15.65 -15.53
N LEU A 132 5.30 -16.46 -16.40
CA LEU A 132 6.03 -17.68 -16.03
C LEU A 132 7.44 -17.42 -15.50
N ARG A 133 7.91 -16.17 -15.55
CA ARG A 133 9.29 -15.80 -15.21
C ARG A 133 9.40 -15.25 -13.80
N ASP A 134 10.52 -15.53 -13.15
CA ASP A 134 10.88 -14.92 -11.87
C ASP A 134 11.60 -13.59 -12.11
N PHE A 135 11.20 -12.56 -11.37
CA PHE A 135 11.82 -11.24 -11.37
C PHE A 135 12.70 -11.11 -10.13
N VAL A 136 13.91 -10.59 -10.32
CA VAL A 136 14.78 -10.19 -9.22
C VAL A 136 14.73 -8.67 -9.10
N LEU A 137 14.24 -8.21 -7.96
CA LEU A 137 13.97 -6.81 -7.67
C LEU A 137 14.87 -6.33 -6.54
N THR A 138 15.48 -5.17 -6.71
CA THR A 138 16.12 -4.43 -5.63
C THR A 138 15.22 -3.26 -5.23
N ILE A 139 14.81 -3.23 -3.96
CA ILE A 139 14.03 -2.17 -3.36
C ILE A 139 14.93 -1.38 -2.43
N ARG A 140 14.97 -0.06 -2.58
CA ARG A 140 15.80 0.84 -1.76
C ARG A 140 14.95 1.94 -1.16
N LEU A 141 15.05 2.17 0.14
CA LEU A 141 14.48 3.37 0.74
C LEU A 141 15.25 4.58 0.22
N ARG A 142 14.57 5.58 -0.33
CA ARG A 142 15.25 6.74 -0.89
C ARG A 142 15.90 7.57 0.23
N SER A 143 17.16 7.97 0.04
CA SER A 143 17.82 8.94 0.93
C SER A 143 17.40 10.36 0.54
N THR A 144 17.33 11.24 1.52
CA THR A 144 16.67 12.54 1.39
C THR A 144 17.55 13.66 0.87
N GLU A 145 18.85 13.42 0.69
CA GLU A 145 19.78 14.49 0.34
C GLU A 145 20.26 14.33 -1.10
N SER A 146 19.72 15.17 -1.99
CA SER A 146 20.19 15.39 -3.37
C SER A 146 20.07 14.18 -4.31
N ALA A 147 19.85 14.47 -5.60
CA ALA A 147 19.89 13.49 -6.69
C ALA A 147 21.24 12.73 -6.81
N SER A 148 22.23 13.05 -5.97
CA SER A 148 23.57 12.45 -5.93
C SER A 148 23.83 11.49 -4.76
N CYS A 149 22.96 11.35 -3.75
CA CYS A 149 23.21 10.43 -2.63
C CYS A 149 22.80 9.00 -2.97
N THR A 150 23.79 8.16 -3.31
CA THR A 150 23.63 6.77 -3.74
C THR A 150 23.59 5.75 -2.59
N LYS A 151 23.82 6.16 -1.33
CA LYS A 151 23.81 5.26 -0.16
C LYS A 151 22.48 5.32 0.57
N SER A 152 21.54 4.47 0.12
CA SER A 152 20.39 4.10 0.93
C SER A 152 20.85 3.23 2.11
N LEU A 153 20.42 3.56 3.33
CA LEU A 153 20.65 2.68 4.48
C LEU A 153 19.89 1.36 4.35
N MET A 154 18.68 1.41 3.76
CA MET A 154 17.76 0.29 3.75
C MET A 154 17.51 -0.25 2.34
N SER A 155 17.85 -1.53 2.12
CA SER A 155 17.58 -2.21 0.86
C SER A 155 17.10 -3.65 1.05
N ARG A 156 16.33 -4.16 0.09
CA ARG A 156 15.89 -5.56 0.01
C ARG A 156 16.06 -6.05 -1.41
N ARG A 157 16.67 -7.22 -1.60
CA ARG A 157 16.73 -7.91 -2.89
C ARG A 157 15.81 -9.11 -2.86
N ILE A 158 14.77 -9.13 -3.69
CA ILE A 158 13.68 -10.11 -3.65
C ILE A 158 13.55 -10.77 -5.02
N LYS A 159 13.51 -12.10 -5.03
CA LYS A 159 13.03 -12.88 -6.17
C LYS A 159 11.54 -13.16 -6.02
N VAL A 160 10.74 -12.92 -7.04
CA VAL A 160 9.29 -13.08 -7.04
C VAL A 160 8.75 -13.44 -8.43
N ALA A 161 7.72 -14.28 -8.49
CA ALA A 161 7.10 -14.67 -9.75
C ALA A 161 6.37 -13.49 -10.43
N GLY A 162 6.52 -13.37 -11.75
CA GLY A 162 5.88 -12.34 -12.58
C GLY A 162 4.35 -12.35 -12.47
N ALA A 163 3.74 -13.53 -12.34
CA ALA A 163 2.29 -13.67 -12.15
C ALA A 163 1.73 -13.09 -10.83
N THR A 164 2.58 -12.63 -9.90
CA THR A 164 2.15 -12.09 -8.61
C THR A 164 1.40 -10.78 -8.80
N LYS A 165 0.15 -10.70 -8.31
CA LYS A 165 -0.65 -9.47 -8.32
C LYS A 165 -0.06 -8.39 -7.42
N LEU A 166 -0.19 -7.11 -7.79
CA LEU A 166 0.42 -6.00 -7.04
C LEU A 166 -0.08 -5.90 -5.60
N SER A 167 -1.40 -6.01 -5.40
CA SER A 167 -2.01 -6.13 -4.06
C SER A 167 -1.41 -7.24 -3.19
N VAL A 168 -1.13 -8.39 -3.82
CA VAL A 168 -0.54 -9.55 -3.13
C VAL A 168 0.95 -9.30 -2.87
N PHE A 169 1.67 -8.74 -3.83
CA PHE A 169 3.06 -8.36 -3.67
C PHE A 169 3.23 -7.39 -2.51
N GLN A 170 2.41 -6.33 -2.42
CA GLN A 170 2.42 -5.40 -1.31
C GLN A 170 2.16 -6.09 0.03
N ASP A 171 1.02 -6.78 0.15
CA ASP A 171 0.54 -7.30 1.42
C ASP A 171 1.35 -8.49 1.93
N LYS A 172 1.75 -9.41 1.04
CA LYS A 172 2.34 -10.69 1.43
C LYS A 172 3.86 -10.73 1.36
N ILE A 173 4.47 -9.84 0.58
CA ILE A 173 5.89 -9.95 0.24
C ILE A 173 6.62 -8.66 0.60
N LEU A 174 6.28 -7.55 -0.04
CA LEU A 174 7.03 -6.30 0.03
C LEU A 174 6.98 -5.66 1.41
N ALA A 175 5.79 -5.38 1.96
CA ALA A 175 5.68 -4.79 3.30
C ALA A 175 6.36 -5.67 4.37
N PRO A 176 6.12 -6.99 4.44
CA PRO A 176 6.83 -7.88 5.36
C PRO A 176 8.36 -7.92 5.17
N ALA A 177 8.83 -7.90 3.91
CA ALA A 177 10.25 -7.89 3.58
C ALA A 177 10.93 -6.62 4.07
N LEU A 178 10.31 -5.45 3.82
CA LEU A 178 10.81 -4.15 4.26
C LEU A 178 10.81 -4.06 5.79
N GLY A 179 9.76 -4.56 6.43
CA GLY A 179 9.52 -4.47 7.88
C GLY A 179 8.34 -3.55 8.24
N TRP A 180 7.47 -3.25 7.28
CA TRP A 180 6.25 -2.48 7.49
C TRP A 180 5.10 -3.36 7.97
N THR A 181 4.17 -2.77 8.72
CA THR A 181 2.99 -3.42 9.27
C THR A 181 1.93 -3.60 8.19
N ARG A 182 1.54 -4.86 7.96
CA ARG A 182 0.50 -5.17 6.99
C ARG A 182 -0.83 -4.53 7.37
N ASN A 183 -1.49 -3.94 6.36
CA ASN A 183 -2.81 -3.34 6.46
C ASN A 183 -2.90 -2.17 7.47
N TYR A 184 -1.80 -1.46 7.70
CA TYR A 184 -1.81 -0.30 8.59
C TYR A 184 -2.03 1.00 7.83
N HIS A 185 -1.17 1.27 6.85
CA HIS A 185 -1.24 2.47 6.02
C HIS A 185 -1.65 2.18 4.57
N GLY A 186 -2.10 3.22 3.88
CA GLY A 186 -2.26 3.25 2.43
C GLY A 186 -0.91 3.22 1.71
N TYR A 187 -0.96 2.93 0.41
CA TYR A 187 0.24 2.88 -0.42
C TYR A 187 -0.08 3.14 -1.89
N LEU A 188 0.96 3.48 -2.66
CA LEU A 188 0.92 3.60 -4.11
C LEU A 188 2.15 2.93 -4.73
N PHE A 189 1.95 2.20 -5.82
CA PHE A 189 3.01 1.93 -6.80
C PHE A 189 2.92 2.98 -7.91
N VAL A 190 4.04 3.59 -8.26
CA VAL A 190 4.12 4.65 -9.29
C VAL A 190 5.10 4.23 -10.37
N ASP A 191 4.67 4.15 -11.63
CA ASP A 191 5.52 3.81 -12.78
C ASP A 191 6.45 4.98 -13.11
N ASP A 192 7.77 4.81 -13.04
CA ASP A 192 8.72 5.92 -13.31
C ASP A 192 8.84 6.25 -14.82
N ASN A 193 8.07 5.61 -15.69
CA ASN A 193 8.02 5.94 -17.12
C ASN A 193 6.92 6.92 -17.48
N ASP A 194 5.75 6.83 -16.86
CA ASP A 194 4.59 7.68 -17.17
C ASP A 194 3.84 8.21 -15.94
N GLY A 195 4.25 7.85 -14.73
CA GLY A 195 3.68 8.33 -13.48
C GLY A 195 2.36 7.67 -13.13
N SER A 196 1.92 6.66 -13.90
CA SER A 196 0.70 5.91 -13.60
C SER A 196 0.77 5.30 -12.20
N GLN A 197 -0.33 5.43 -11.46
CA GLN A 197 -0.42 5.04 -10.06
C GLN A 197 -1.33 3.82 -9.89
N TYR A 198 -0.95 2.90 -9.02
CA TYR A 198 -1.70 1.71 -8.64
C TYR A 198 -1.80 1.65 -7.13
N GLY A 199 -2.97 1.35 -6.59
CA GLY A 199 -3.18 1.36 -5.14
C GLY A 199 -4.35 0.48 -4.71
N PRO A 200 -4.61 0.40 -3.40
CA PRO A 200 -5.60 -0.49 -2.83
C PRO A 200 -7.02 0.03 -3.10
N ASP A 201 -7.75 -0.59 -4.04
CA ASP A 201 -9.14 -0.23 -4.29
C ASP A 201 -10.03 -0.50 -3.07
N GLY A 202 -10.98 0.40 -2.81
CA GLY A 202 -11.84 0.36 -1.63
C GLY A 202 -11.10 0.49 -0.30
N GLY A 203 -9.83 0.94 -0.31
CA GLY A 203 -9.04 1.23 0.87
C GLY A 203 -9.70 2.30 1.76
N SER A 204 -9.67 2.09 3.07
CA SER A 204 -10.17 3.04 4.07
C SER A 204 -9.11 3.41 5.12
N HIS A 205 -7.83 3.26 4.75
CA HIS A 205 -6.69 3.69 5.55
C HIS A 205 -6.79 5.18 5.86
N ILE A 206 -6.42 5.57 7.07
CA ILE A 206 -6.62 6.95 7.57
C ILE A 206 -5.88 7.94 6.67
N ASP A 207 -4.66 7.59 6.30
CA ASP A 207 -3.75 8.36 5.47
C ASP A 207 -4.17 8.47 4.00
N LEU A 208 -5.14 7.69 3.51
CA LEU A 208 -5.73 7.91 2.17
C LEU A 208 -6.43 9.27 2.05
N MET A 209 -6.68 9.98 3.15
CA MET A 209 -7.12 11.38 3.10
C MET A 209 -6.11 12.31 2.41
N PHE A 210 -4.82 11.94 2.39
CA PHE A 210 -3.74 12.67 1.72
C PHE A 210 -3.61 12.29 0.23
N LEU A 211 -4.48 11.41 -0.31
CA LEU A 211 -4.42 11.01 -1.73
C LEU A 211 -4.57 12.20 -2.68
N LYS A 212 -5.35 13.22 -2.30
CA LYS A 212 -5.54 14.42 -3.11
C LYS A 212 -4.25 15.22 -3.30
N ASP A 213 -3.29 15.06 -2.38
CA ASP A 213 -1.99 15.71 -2.41
C ASP A 213 -0.96 14.84 -3.17
N ASN A 214 -1.39 13.69 -3.72
CA ASN A 214 -0.53 12.63 -4.24
C ASN A 214 -1.08 11.94 -5.51
N GLY A 215 -1.78 12.69 -6.38
CA GLY A 215 -2.25 12.18 -7.69
C GLY A 215 -3.75 11.89 -7.82
N HIS A 216 -4.57 12.23 -6.81
CA HIS A 216 -6.04 12.21 -6.80
C HIS A 216 -6.74 10.83 -6.93
N THR A 217 -6.30 9.95 -7.81
CA THR A 217 -6.87 8.60 -8.01
C THR A 217 -5.88 7.65 -8.69
N TYR A 218 -6.12 6.34 -8.59
CA TYR A 218 -5.20 5.29 -9.02
C TYR A 218 -5.92 4.09 -9.62
N LEU A 219 -5.17 3.27 -10.35
CA LEU A 219 -5.58 1.96 -10.87
C LEU A 219 -5.71 0.93 -9.73
N ASP A 220 -6.70 0.04 -9.82
CA ASP A 220 -6.88 -1.08 -8.88
C ASP A 220 -5.73 -2.07 -9.02
N ASP A 221 -4.93 -2.20 -7.97
CA ASP A 221 -3.75 -3.06 -7.90
C ASP A 221 -4.09 -4.57 -7.81
N HIS A 222 -5.36 -4.95 -7.68
CA HIS A 222 -5.82 -6.32 -7.85
C HIS A 222 -5.87 -6.76 -9.32
N GLU A 223 -5.98 -5.82 -10.27
CA GLU A 223 -6.12 -6.14 -11.70
C GLU A 223 -4.79 -6.55 -12.33
N PHE A 224 -3.66 -6.01 -11.84
CA PHE A 224 -2.34 -6.10 -12.49
C PHE A 224 -1.38 -7.02 -11.75
N SER A 225 -0.55 -7.73 -12.51
CA SER A 225 0.60 -8.50 -12.02
C SER A 225 1.92 -7.76 -12.24
N LEU A 226 2.99 -8.21 -11.59
CA LEU A 226 4.34 -7.67 -11.82
C LEU A 226 4.75 -7.80 -13.30
N ALA A 227 4.42 -8.92 -13.95
CA ALA A 227 4.68 -9.13 -15.37
C ALA A 227 3.90 -8.19 -16.30
N ASP A 228 2.76 -7.66 -15.85
CA ASP A 228 1.97 -6.69 -16.63
C ASP A 228 2.62 -5.29 -16.63
N ILE A 229 3.28 -4.91 -15.53
CA ILE A 229 3.67 -3.51 -15.28
C ILE A 229 5.18 -3.26 -15.25
N LEU A 230 6.00 -4.20 -14.80
CA LEU A 230 7.44 -3.98 -14.69
C LEU A 230 8.07 -3.95 -16.09
N PRO A 231 9.01 -3.04 -16.39
CA PRO A 231 9.75 -3.03 -17.65
C PRO A 231 10.84 -4.12 -17.66
N GLU A 232 11.59 -4.19 -18.76
CA GLU A 232 12.85 -4.96 -18.82
C GLU A 232 13.91 -4.42 -17.84
N PRO A 233 14.93 -5.22 -17.48
CA PRO A 233 15.93 -4.83 -16.49
C PRO A 233 16.62 -3.50 -16.81
N ASN A 234 16.76 -2.66 -15.79
CA ASN A 234 17.58 -1.45 -15.84
C ASN A 234 18.20 -1.17 -14.45
N PRO A 235 19.50 -1.42 -14.27
CA PRO A 235 20.15 -1.25 -12.96
C PRO A 235 20.43 0.23 -12.63
N THR A 236 20.30 1.15 -13.59
CA THR A 236 20.65 2.57 -13.42
C THR A 236 19.45 3.47 -13.14
N LYS A 237 18.23 2.96 -13.33
CA LYS A 237 17.00 3.74 -13.19
C LYS A 237 15.93 2.90 -12.50
N PRO A 238 15.22 3.44 -11.49
CA PRO A 238 14.09 2.73 -10.91
C PRO A 238 13.02 2.48 -11.98
N ALA A 239 12.41 1.30 -11.92
CA ALA A 239 11.25 0.97 -12.73
C ALA A 239 9.98 1.58 -12.12
N PHE A 240 9.85 1.46 -10.80
CA PHE A 240 8.69 1.90 -10.04
C PHE A 240 9.13 2.54 -8.72
N HIS A 241 8.25 3.35 -8.17
CA HIS A 241 8.34 3.83 -6.80
C HIS A 241 7.23 3.20 -5.96
N TYR A 242 7.58 2.74 -4.76
CA TYR A 242 6.63 2.30 -3.75
C TYR A 242 6.56 3.35 -2.65
N ILE A 243 5.42 4.06 -2.61
CA ILE A 243 5.09 5.07 -1.62
C ILE A 243 4.24 4.38 -0.56
N TYR A 244 4.74 4.32 0.67
CA TYR A 244 4.06 3.72 1.82
C TYR A 244 3.77 4.80 2.86
N ASP A 245 2.59 4.75 3.47
CA ASP A 245 2.08 5.79 4.36
C ASP A 245 1.95 7.12 3.63
N LEU A 246 0.74 7.46 3.20
CA LEU A 246 0.49 8.71 2.48
C LEU A 246 0.57 9.95 3.40
N GLY A 247 0.66 9.76 4.72
CA GLY A 247 0.96 10.82 5.67
C GLY A 247 2.46 11.07 5.81
N ASP A 248 3.22 10.03 6.17
CA ASP A 248 4.68 10.13 6.35
C ASP A 248 5.47 10.13 5.04
N TYR A 249 4.88 9.59 4.00
CA TYR A 249 5.35 9.57 2.62
C TYR A 249 6.67 8.81 2.40
N TRP A 250 6.75 7.56 2.89
CA TRP A 250 7.95 6.73 2.74
C TRP A 250 8.12 6.25 1.30
N PHE A 251 9.15 6.78 0.64
CA PHE A 251 9.42 6.59 -0.77
C PHE A 251 10.51 5.55 -1.00
N HIS A 252 10.18 4.47 -1.69
CA HIS A 252 11.10 3.38 -2.02
C HIS A 252 11.26 3.25 -3.53
N ASP A 253 12.50 3.14 -4.00
CA ASP A 253 12.82 2.89 -5.40
C ASP A 253 12.88 1.38 -5.66
N ILE A 254 12.15 0.91 -6.67
CA ILE A 254 12.13 -0.49 -7.12
C ILE A 254 12.86 -0.58 -8.45
N TYR A 255 13.96 -1.32 -8.45
CA TYR A 255 14.75 -1.65 -9.63
C TYR A 255 14.44 -3.08 -10.09
N VAL A 256 14.36 -3.28 -11.40
CA VAL A 256 14.35 -4.62 -12.00
C VAL A 256 15.81 -4.96 -12.31
N ASP A 257 16.40 -5.83 -11.49
CA ASP A 257 17.79 -6.25 -11.66
C ASP A 257 17.91 -7.27 -12.78
N GLU A 258 16.95 -8.22 -12.81
CA GLU A 258 16.99 -9.39 -13.69
C GLU A 258 15.59 -9.96 -13.88
N ILE A 259 15.34 -10.54 -15.05
CA ILE A 259 14.16 -11.38 -15.33
C ILE A 259 14.69 -12.74 -15.78
N LEU A 260 14.49 -13.75 -14.94
CA LEU A 260 14.98 -15.09 -15.22
C LEU A 260 14.22 -15.69 -16.42
N PRO A 261 14.88 -16.49 -17.27
CA PRO A 261 14.17 -17.26 -18.28
C PRO A 261 13.22 -18.26 -17.59
N ALA A 262 12.17 -18.67 -18.31
CA ALA A 262 11.16 -19.58 -17.76
C ALA A 262 11.75 -20.93 -17.35
N SER A 263 12.84 -21.38 -17.99
CA SER A 263 13.57 -22.61 -17.63
C SER A 263 14.18 -22.57 -16.23
N ASP A 264 14.55 -21.38 -15.76
CA ASP A 264 15.29 -21.18 -14.50
C ASP A 264 14.35 -20.64 -13.40
N SER A 265 13.09 -20.40 -13.75
CA SER A 265 12.08 -19.86 -12.86
C SER A 265 11.41 -20.99 -12.06
N ASP A 266 11.42 -20.89 -10.74
CA ASP A 266 10.71 -21.84 -9.87
C ASP A 266 9.39 -21.29 -9.33
N GLY A 267 9.15 -19.98 -9.55
CA GLY A 267 7.96 -19.27 -9.14
C GLY A 267 7.95 -18.90 -7.66
N LYS A 268 9.00 -19.24 -6.89
CA LYS A 268 9.01 -19.05 -5.43
C LYS A 268 9.43 -17.65 -5.05
N VAL A 269 8.87 -17.17 -3.95
CA VAL A 269 9.30 -15.92 -3.32
C VAL A 269 10.53 -16.19 -2.46
N THR A 270 11.60 -15.44 -2.71
CA THR A 270 12.82 -15.51 -1.90
C THR A 270 13.38 -14.13 -1.65
N LEU A 271 13.47 -13.72 -0.37
CA LEU A 271 14.27 -12.57 0.02
C LEU A 271 15.75 -12.99 -0.02
N LEU A 272 16.51 -12.50 -0.98
CA LEU A 272 17.89 -12.90 -1.28
C LEU A 272 18.88 -12.22 -0.34
N ALA A 273 18.72 -10.91 -0.14
CA ALA A 273 19.62 -10.09 0.67
C ALA A 273 18.90 -8.82 1.15
N GLY A 274 19.53 -8.09 2.07
CA GLY A 274 19.10 -6.76 2.47
C GLY A 274 20.09 -6.09 3.41
N THR A 275 19.87 -4.81 3.66
CA THR A 275 20.66 -3.97 4.56
C THR A 275 19.73 -2.99 5.28
N GLY A 276 20.11 -2.53 6.47
CA GLY A 276 19.40 -1.49 7.20
C GLY A 276 18.03 -1.89 7.76
N ALA A 277 17.73 -1.30 8.91
CA ALA A 277 16.48 -1.50 9.60
C ALA A 277 15.35 -0.75 8.88
N CYS A 278 14.12 -1.24 9.05
CA CYS A 278 12.94 -0.50 8.62
C CYS A 278 12.80 0.74 9.52
N PRO A 279 12.47 1.93 8.99
CA PRO A 279 12.02 3.01 9.85
C PRO A 279 10.82 2.57 10.69
N ARG A 280 10.61 3.22 11.83
CA ARG A 280 9.46 2.94 12.68
C ARG A 280 8.17 3.44 12.01
N GLU A 281 7.06 2.74 12.23
CA GLU A 281 5.73 3.23 11.88
C GLU A 281 5.42 4.56 12.56
N ASP A 282 4.59 5.41 11.92
CA ASP A 282 4.25 6.76 12.36
C ASP A 282 5.49 7.64 12.65
N GLY A 283 6.55 7.42 11.87
CA GLY A 283 7.88 8.00 11.99
C GLY A 283 7.97 9.50 11.70
N GLN A 284 6.91 10.12 11.18
CA GLN A 284 6.87 11.49 10.65
C GLN A 284 7.78 11.69 9.44
N GLY A 285 7.92 10.61 8.67
CA GLY A 285 8.59 10.62 7.38
C GLY A 285 10.09 10.90 7.42
N PHE A 286 10.58 11.21 6.23
CA PHE A 286 11.99 11.33 5.89
C PHE A 286 12.79 12.33 6.72
N ARG A 287 12.26 13.53 6.93
CA ARG A 287 12.98 14.58 7.66
C ARG A 287 13.33 14.11 9.07
N ARG A 288 12.35 13.56 9.79
CA ARG A 288 12.54 13.06 11.15
C ARG A 288 13.41 11.82 11.15
N TRP A 289 13.28 10.93 10.15
CA TRP A 289 14.17 9.78 10.02
C TRP A 289 15.65 10.18 9.94
N ASN A 290 15.98 11.19 9.13
CA ASN A 290 17.37 11.66 9.02
C ASN A 290 17.90 12.20 10.33
N GLU A 291 17.09 12.96 11.06
CA GLU A 291 17.45 13.45 12.39
C GLU A 291 17.70 12.29 13.38
N TYR A 292 17.04 11.14 13.20
CA TYR A 292 17.26 9.95 14.01
C TYR A 292 18.57 9.24 13.66
N ILE A 293 18.93 9.17 12.39
CA ILE A 293 20.15 8.46 11.95
C ILE A 293 21.40 9.35 11.93
N ALA A 294 21.25 10.67 12.02
CA ALA A 294 22.37 11.62 12.02
C ALA A 294 23.11 11.71 13.37
N SER A 295 22.55 11.16 14.45
CA SER A 295 23.14 11.22 15.80
C SER A 295 22.81 9.96 16.61
N PRO A 296 23.62 9.60 17.63
CA PRO A 296 23.27 8.53 18.55
C PRO A 296 21.89 8.75 19.18
N LEU A 297 21.09 7.69 19.22
CA LEU A 297 19.73 7.74 19.75
C LEU A 297 19.74 7.84 21.28
N THR A 298 18.84 8.67 21.81
CA THR A 298 18.60 8.74 23.25
C THR A 298 17.76 7.54 23.72
N THR A 299 17.80 7.24 25.01
CA THR A 299 16.94 6.21 25.62
C THR A 299 15.46 6.42 25.29
N ALA A 300 14.99 7.67 25.27
CA ALA A 300 13.62 8.00 24.90
C ALA A 300 13.30 7.61 23.45
N LYS A 301 14.18 7.94 22.50
CA LYS A 301 14.00 7.57 21.08
C LYS A 301 14.02 6.05 20.88
N HIS A 302 14.86 5.32 21.60
CA HIS A 302 14.82 3.86 21.58
C HIS A 302 13.49 3.29 22.08
N ALA A 303 12.93 3.87 23.15
CA ALA A 303 11.63 3.49 23.66
C ALA A 303 10.50 3.83 22.68
N GLU A 304 10.53 4.98 22.01
CA GLU A 304 9.57 5.33 20.96
C GLU A 304 9.57 4.29 19.83
N ILE A 305 10.75 3.89 19.36
CA ILE A 305 10.89 2.87 18.30
C ILE A 305 10.41 1.50 18.79
N ALA A 306 10.79 1.09 20.00
CA ALA A 306 10.35 -0.18 20.60
C ALA A 306 8.83 -0.27 20.72
N ASN A 307 8.15 0.88 20.86
CA ASN A 307 6.69 1.00 20.91
C ASN A 307 6.08 1.39 19.57
N ALA A 308 6.76 1.16 18.44
CA ALA A 308 6.13 1.33 17.14
C ALA A 308 5.49 0.01 16.69
N MET A 309 4.42 0.11 15.90
CA MET A 309 3.63 -1.04 15.43
C MET A 309 4.44 -2.15 14.77
N ASN A 310 5.55 -1.81 14.11
CA ASN A 310 6.43 -2.78 13.46
C ASN A 310 7.53 -3.37 14.35
N TYR A 311 7.71 -2.87 15.58
CA TYR A 311 8.73 -3.32 16.54
C TYR A 311 8.15 -3.85 17.85
N CYS A 312 6.94 -3.44 18.24
CA CYS A 312 6.39 -3.74 19.56
C CYS A 312 6.18 -5.24 19.81
N GLU A 313 5.93 -6.04 18.77
CA GLU A 313 5.82 -7.50 18.84
C GLU A 313 7.11 -8.23 18.48
N ASP A 314 8.20 -7.52 18.20
CA ASP A 314 9.47 -8.16 17.91
C ASP A 314 9.96 -8.94 19.15
N PRO A 315 10.30 -10.24 19.00
CA PRO A 315 10.69 -11.07 20.14
C PRO A 315 11.91 -10.54 20.90
N GLU A 316 12.86 -9.91 20.21
CA GLU A 316 14.04 -9.34 20.85
C GLU A 316 13.69 -8.06 21.60
N VAL A 317 12.87 -7.20 21.02
CA VAL A 317 12.33 -6.00 21.69
C VAL A 317 11.59 -6.39 22.97
N ARG A 318 10.68 -7.37 22.89
CA ARG A 318 9.92 -7.89 24.05
C ARG A 318 10.84 -8.50 25.12
N ARG A 319 11.87 -9.26 24.72
CA ARG A 319 12.82 -9.90 25.64
C ARG A 319 13.72 -8.90 26.37
N LEU A 320 14.22 -7.89 25.67
CA LEU A 320 15.17 -6.92 26.22
C LEU A 320 14.47 -5.73 26.90
N GLY A 321 13.26 -5.40 26.49
CA GLY A 321 12.49 -4.27 27.02
C GLY A 321 13.29 -2.97 26.95
N ALA A 322 13.36 -2.24 28.06
CA ALA A 322 14.10 -0.97 28.15
C ALA A 322 15.61 -1.08 27.85
N ARG A 323 16.19 -2.28 27.83
CA ARG A 323 17.59 -2.51 27.45
C ARG A 323 17.79 -2.64 25.95
N TRP A 324 16.72 -2.84 25.17
CA TRP A 324 16.82 -2.92 23.72
C TRP A 324 17.34 -1.61 23.13
N ARG A 325 18.17 -1.72 22.09
CA ARG A 325 18.73 -0.57 21.37
C ARG A 325 18.52 -0.79 19.89
N PHE A 326 17.90 0.20 19.27
CA PHE A 326 17.70 0.25 17.84
C PHE A 326 19.02 0.56 17.13
N ASP A 327 19.35 -0.25 16.13
CA ASP A 327 20.45 0.00 15.19
C ASP A 327 19.88 0.21 13.79
N PRO A 328 19.99 1.43 13.19
CA PRO A 328 19.46 1.70 11.85
C PRO A 328 20.19 0.93 10.75
N LEU A 329 21.39 0.41 10.99
CA LEU A 329 22.17 -0.37 10.01
C LEU A 329 21.87 -1.87 10.08
N ALA A 330 21.29 -2.34 11.19
CA ALA A 330 21.02 -3.76 11.42
C ALA A 330 19.99 -4.31 10.43
N PHE A 331 20.26 -5.51 9.93
CA PHE A 331 19.29 -6.27 9.15
C PHE A 331 19.44 -7.77 9.41
N ASP A 332 18.38 -8.38 9.95
CA ASP A 332 18.26 -9.82 10.10
C ASP A 332 17.46 -10.42 8.94
N LEU A 333 18.18 -11.10 8.04
CA LEU A 333 17.59 -11.78 6.89
C LEU A 333 16.66 -12.93 7.28
N ALA A 334 16.97 -13.67 8.35
CA ALA A 334 16.16 -14.79 8.81
C ALA A 334 14.84 -14.29 9.41
N ALA A 335 14.88 -13.25 10.23
CA ALA A 335 13.68 -12.60 10.77
C ALA A 335 12.82 -12.02 9.64
N ALA A 336 13.42 -11.36 8.63
CA ALA A 336 12.69 -10.83 7.48
C ALA A 336 12.03 -11.94 6.63
N ARG A 337 12.73 -13.04 6.35
CA ARG A 337 12.15 -14.22 5.69
C ARG A 337 11.02 -14.83 6.51
N LYS A 338 11.13 -14.83 7.84
CA LYS A 338 10.06 -15.30 8.72
C LYS A 338 8.81 -14.42 8.59
N ARG A 339 8.94 -13.09 8.57
CA ARG A 339 7.79 -12.18 8.35
C ARG A 339 7.07 -12.47 7.04
N ILE A 340 7.80 -12.74 5.95
CA ILE A 340 7.20 -13.17 4.67
C ILE A 340 6.46 -14.52 4.83
N SER A 341 7.09 -15.52 5.46
CA SER A 341 6.47 -16.83 5.74
C SER A 341 5.15 -16.69 6.51
N ASP A 342 5.17 -15.92 7.60
CA ASP A 342 3.99 -15.66 8.43
C ASP A 342 2.89 -14.94 7.62
N ALA A 343 3.27 -13.97 6.77
CA ALA A 343 2.34 -13.27 5.90
C ALA A 343 1.70 -14.22 4.87
N LEU A 344 2.49 -15.08 4.20
CA LEU A 344 2.01 -16.09 3.24
C LEU A 344 1.06 -17.12 3.88
N ALA A 345 1.26 -17.45 5.16
CA ALA A 345 0.41 -18.39 5.91
C ALA A 345 -0.87 -17.77 6.51
N SER A 346 -1.01 -16.43 6.42
CA SER A 346 -2.17 -15.68 6.91
C SER A 346 -3.14 -15.33 5.77
N PRO A 347 -4.40 -14.98 6.06
CA PRO A 347 -5.31 -14.41 5.05
C PRO A 347 -4.80 -13.07 4.51
N ALA A 348 -5.13 -12.75 3.26
CA ALA A 348 -4.90 -11.44 2.68
C ALA A 348 -5.65 -10.36 3.46
N SER A 349 -5.00 -9.21 3.59
CA SER A 349 -5.55 -8.05 4.29
C SER A 349 -6.87 -7.57 3.67
N VAL A 350 -7.61 -6.79 4.45
CA VAL A 350 -8.88 -6.18 4.02
C VAL A 350 -8.67 -4.67 3.97
N PRO A 351 -8.37 -4.08 2.80
CA PRO A 351 -8.12 -2.65 2.67
C PRO A 351 -9.25 -1.76 3.19
N SER A 352 -10.49 -2.22 3.13
CA SER A 352 -11.66 -1.49 3.63
C SER A 352 -11.83 -1.54 5.15
N GLY A 353 -10.99 -2.29 5.85
CA GLY A 353 -10.93 -2.32 7.31
C GLY A 353 -9.50 -2.49 7.82
N PRO A 354 -8.66 -1.47 7.63
CA PRO A 354 -7.26 -1.51 8.05
C PRO A 354 -7.12 -1.40 9.56
N LYS A 355 -5.91 -1.66 10.04
CA LYS A 355 -5.52 -1.39 11.42
C LYS A 355 -5.66 0.09 11.69
N LYS A 356 -6.29 0.44 12.81
CA LYS A 356 -6.37 1.81 13.29
C LYS A 356 -6.45 1.85 14.81
N ALA A 357 -5.78 2.84 15.40
CA ALA A 357 -5.98 3.21 16.79
C ALA A 357 -7.31 3.94 16.93
N VAL A 358 -8.09 3.54 17.93
CA VAL A 358 -9.33 4.20 18.34
C VAL A 358 -9.13 4.68 19.77
N VAL A 359 -9.13 6.00 19.93
CA VAL A 359 -9.20 6.63 21.24
C VAL A 359 -10.68 6.68 21.63
N GLY A 360 -11.04 6.04 22.73
CA GLY A 360 -12.41 5.96 23.20
C GLY A 360 -12.46 5.74 24.71
N ASP A 361 -13.61 6.01 25.32
CA ASP A 361 -13.82 5.69 26.73
C ASP A 361 -13.76 4.16 26.95
N PRO A 362 -13.45 3.69 28.18
CA PRO A 362 -13.37 2.26 28.49
C PRO A 362 -14.65 1.46 28.20
N PHE A 363 -15.83 2.10 28.21
CA PHE A 363 -17.10 1.46 27.89
C PHE A 363 -17.24 1.24 26.37
N ALA A 364 -16.70 2.12 25.53
CA ALA A 364 -16.64 1.94 24.08
C ALA A 364 -15.81 0.70 23.69
N PHE A 365 -14.69 0.47 24.37
CA PHE A 365 -13.91 -0.77 24.22
C PHE A 365 -14.74 -2.01 24.62
N ALA A 366 -15.37 -1.98 25.80
CA ALA A 366 -16.17 -3.09 26.30
C ALA A 366 -17.35 -3.43 25.37
N ARG A 367 -18.08 -2.41 24.89
CA ARG A 367 -19.20 -2.58 23.93
C ARG A 367 -18.73 -3.17 22.60
N ARG A 368 -17.63 -2.68 22.02
CA ARG A 368 -17.09 -3.23 20.75
C ARG A 368 -16.56 -4.64 20.90
N ARG A 369 -15.88 -4.94 22.00
CA ARG A 369 -15.43 -6.29 22.31
C ARG A 369 -16.60 -7.26 22.44
N ALA A 370 -17.73 -6.80 22.99
CA ALA A 370 -18.97 -7.57 23.09
C ALA A 370 -19.77 -7.62 21.77
N GLY A 371 -19.33 -6.94 20.71
CA GLY A 371 -20.06 -6.87 19.44
C GLY A 371 -21.34 -6.03 19.49
N ALA A 372 -21.53 -5.21 20.53
CA ALA A 372 -22.76 -4.46 20.79
C ALA A 372 -22.92 -3.18 19.94
N ASP A 373 -21.87 -2.73 19.25
CA ASP A 373 -21.84 -1.46 18.51
C ASP A 373 -22.47 -1.50 17.11
N GLY A 374 -23.13 -2.60 16.71
CA GLY A 374 -23.85 -2.68 15.42
C GLY A 374 -22.98 -2.57 14.14
N ASP A 375 -21.65 -2.42 14.28
CA ASP A 375 -20.67 -2.41 13.20
C ASP A 375 -20.54 -3.81 12.58
N SER A 376 -21.51 -4.19 11.73
CA SER A 376 -21.46 -5.46 11.02
C SER A 376 -20.26 -5.52 10.08
N ALA A 377 -19.35 -6.48 10.35
CA ALA A 377 -18.24 -6.76 9.45
C ALA A 377 -18.77 -7.38 8.14
N PRO A 378 -18.13 -7.12 6.98
CA PRO A 378 -18.50 -7.78 5.74
C PRO A 378 -18.58 -9.30 5.87
N LYS A 379 -19.48 -9.94 5.11
CA LYS A 379 -19.68 -11.40 5.15
C LYS A 379 -18.37 -12.17 4.97
N GLY A 380 -18.03 -13.03 5.93
CA GLY A 380 -16.80 -13.82 5.92
C GLY A 380 -15.56 -13.08 6.43
N THR A 381 -15.76 -12.00 7.17
CA THR A 381 -14.75 -11.28 7.93
C THR A 381 -15.25 -11.04 9.36
N HIS A 382 -14.33 -10.82 10.29
CA HIS A 382 -14.63 -10.36 11.64
C HIS A 382 -13.74 -9.18 12.01
N ARG A 383 -14.17 -8.41 13.00
CA ARG A 383 -13.39 -7.29 13.54
C ARG A 383 -12.59 -7.74 14.75
N THR A 384 -11.28 -7.53 14.73
CA THR A 384 -10.43 -7.68 15.91
C THR A 384 -10.39 -6.37 16.70
N VAL A 385 -10.26 -6.49 18.02
CA VAL A 385 -10.13 -5.38 18.96
C VAL A 385 -9.07 -5.76 19.99
N VAL A 386 -7.97 -5.02 20.04
CA VAL A 386 -6.83 -5.29 20.92
C VAL A 386 -6.53 -4.04 21.74
N PRO A 387 -6.38 -4.12 23.08
CA PRO A 387 -5.99 -2.96 23.89
C PRO A 387 -4.68 -2.33 23.40
N LEU A 388 -4.59 -1.00 23.39
CA LEU A 388 -3.35 -0.32 22.97
C LEU A 388 -2.19 -0.48 23.97
N SER A 389 -2.47 -0.83 25.23
CA SER A 389 -1.45 -1.27 26.19
C SER A 389 -0.74 -2.55 25.76
N ASP A 390 -1.42 -3.39 24.97
CA ASP A 390 -0.88 -4.65 24.45
C ASP A 390 -0.34 -4.47 23.03
N ALA A 391 -0.87 -3.52 22.25
CA ALA A 391 -0.53 -3.28 20.84
C ALA A 391 0.65 -2.33 20.60
N GLY A 392 1.35 -1.89 21.64
CA GLY A 392 2.56 -1.07 21.51
C GLY A 392 2.30 0.27 20.82
N PHE A 393 1.49 1.13 21.44
CA PHE A 393 1.29 2.51 21.00
C PHE A 393 1.83 3.46 22.08
N ASN A 394 2.84 4.24 21.73
CA ASN A 394 3.42 5.35 22.50
C ASN A 394 3.54 5.14 24.02
N GLY A 395 4.61 4.46 24.44
CA GLY A 395 5.06 4.40 25.83
C GLY A 395 5.70 5.72 26.27
N GLY A 396 4.87 6.66 26.69
CA GLY A 396 5.24 7.77 27.56
C GLY A 396 4.14 7.92 28.60
N LYS A 397 4.50 7.90 29.90
CA LYS A 397 3.63 8.07 31.08
C LYS A 397 2.22 8.54 30.70
N THR A 398 1.26 7.62 30.65
CA THR A 398 -0.12 7.94 30.28
C THR A 398 -0.68 8.92 31.29
N SER A 399 -0.82 10.18 30.89
CA SER A 399 -1.91 10.99 31.40
C SER A 399 -3.22 10.23 31.10
N GLY A 400 -4.25 10.36 31.94
CA GLY A 400 -5.50 9.59 31.86
C GLY A 400 -6.28 9.64 30.53
N ALA A 401 -5.75 10.30 29.48
CA ALA A 401 -6.34 10.49 28.17
C ALA A 401 -6.37 9.24 27.26
N LEU A 402 -5.62 8.17 27.56
CA LEU A 402 -5.59 6.92 26.77
C LEU A 402 -6.26 5.72 27.46
N ALA A 403 -6.88 5.92 28.64
CA ALA A 403 -7.62 4.86 29.31
C ALA A 403 -8.81 4.42 28.44
N GLY A 404 -8.78 3.17 27.95
CA GLY A 404 -9.82 2.63 27.06
C GLY A 404 -9.49 2.64 25.56
N ALA A 405 -8.30 3.10 25.17
CA ALA A 405 -7.90 3.11 23.77
C ALA A 405 -7.54 1.69 23.25
N PHE A 406 -7.92 1.38 22.01
CA PHE A 406 -7.71 0.07 21.40
C PHE A 406 -7.39 0.16 19.91
N GLN A 407 -6.71 -0.87 19.40
CA GLN A 407 -6.55 -1.09 17.97
C GLN A 407 -7.69 -1.95 17.44
N THR A 408 -8.15 -1.65 16.23
CA THR A 408 -9.10 -2.50 15.51
C THR A 408 -8.64 -2.77 14.08
N GLU A 409 -8.98 -3.95 13.55
CA GLU A 409 -8.80 -4.34 12.16
C GLU A 409 -9.95 -5.26 11.71
N VAL A 410 -10.30 -5.24 10.42
CA VAL A 410 -11.16 -6.27 9.83
C VAL A 410 -10.29 -7.38 9.22
N VAL A 411 -10.49 -8.60 9.69
CA VAL A 411 -9.70 -9.78 9.27
C VAL A 411 -10.61 -10.75 8.53
N ARG A 412 -10.09 -11.34 7.44
CA ARG A 412 -10.83 -12.38 6.71
C ARG A 412 -10.87 -13.69 7.49
N ASP A 413 -12.05 -14.26 7.60
CA ASP A 413 -12.21 -15.63 8.09
C ASP A 413 -11.92 -16.65 7.01
N ARG A 414 -12.08 -16.26 5.75
CA ARG A 414 -11.96 -17.15 4.59
C ARG A 414 -10.55 -17.15 4.06
N ARG A 415 -10.22 -18.23 3.34
CA ARG A 415 -9.01 -18.32 2.52
C ARG A 415 -9.04 -17.27 1.42
N ASP A 416 -7.86 -17.01 0.85
CA ASP A 416 -7.71 -16.08 -0.25
C ASP A 416 -8.43 -16.55 -1.52
N LYS A 417 -8.79 -15.60 -2.37
CA LYS A 417 -9.36 -15.91 -3.69
C LYS A 417 -8.31 -16.65 -4.52
N ARG A 418 -8.72 -17.66 -5.28
CA ARG A 418 -7.79 -18.49 -6.09
C ARG A 418 -6.92 -17.66 -7.03
N ALA A 419 -7.49 -16.63 -7.67
CA ALA A 419 -6.78 -15.74 -8.59
C ALA A 419 -5.65 -14.91 -7.95
N SER A 420 -5.62 -14.82 -6.61
CA SER A 420 -4.62 -14.05 -5.85
C SER A 420 -3.93 -14.92 -4.79
N ALA A 421 -4.13 -16.25 -4.86
CA ALA A 421 -3.62 -17.18 -3.87
C ALA A 421 -2.15 -17.52 -4.13
N LEU A 422 -1.34 -17.40 -3.08
CA LEU A 422 0.04 -17.88 -3.08
C LEU A 422 0.16 -19.17 -2.26
N CYS A 423 1.19 -19.95 -2.55
CA CYS A 423 1.58 -21.06 -1.69
C CYS A 423 1.99 -20.52 -0.32
N ALA A 424 1.36 -21.02 0.75
CA ALA A 424 1.71 -20.65 2.11
C ALA A 424 3.14 -21.06 2.52
N CYS A 425 3.76 -22.01 1.80
CA CYS A 425 5.12 -22.47 2.09
C CYS A 425 6.21 -21.69 1.34
N CYS A 426 5.99 -21.37 0.07
CA CYS A 426 7.05 -20.86 -0.82
C CYS A 426 6.65 -19.61 -1.61
N GLY A 427 5.43 -19.12 -1.45
CA GLY A 427 4.94 -17.91 -2.12
C GLY A 427 4.62 -18.08 -3.61
N LYS A 428 4.74 -19.28 -4.17
CA LYS A 428 4.42 -19.52 -5.58
C LYS A 428 2.95 -19.21 -5.91
N PRO A 429 2.65 -18.40 -6.95
CA PRO A 429 1.29 -18.23 -7.43
C PRO A 429 0.66 -19.56 -7.82
N ILE A 430 -0.58 -19.78 -7.36
CA ILE A 430 -1.24 -21.08 -7.46
C ILE A 430 -2.20 -21.11 -8.65
N THR A 431 -1.87 -21.94 -9.65
CA THR A 431 -2.82 -22.29 -10.73
C THR A 431 -3.78 -23.39 -10.28
N GLU A 432 -3.25 -24.46 -9.66
CA GLU A 432 -4.01 -25.61 -9.15
C GLU A 432 -3.81 -25.80 -7.64
N PRO A 433 -4.74 -25.28 -6.82
CA PRO A 433 -4.57 -25.25 -5.37
C PRO A 433 -4.83 -26.58 -4.71
N ARG A 434 -3.82 -27.09 -4.00
CA ARG A 434 -4.03 -27.99 -2.87
C ARG A 434 -4.32 -27.16 -1.63
N MET A 435 -5.18 -27.63 -0.74
CA MET A 435 -5.50 -26.92 0.50
C MET A 435 -5.28 -27.81 1.72
N CYS A 436 -5.09 -27.17 2.88
CA CYS A 436 -5.11 -27.90 4.14
C CYS A 436 -6.49 -28.54 4.35
N SER A 437 -6.56 -29.86 4.48
CA SER A 437 -7.83 -30.59 4.66
C SER A 437 -8.52 -30.28 5.99
N ALA A 438 -7.74 -29.96 7.03
CA ALA A 438 -8.24 -29.64 8.36
C ALA A 438 -8.85 -28.22 8.41
N CYS A 439 -8.05 -27.16 8.26
CA CYS A 439 -8.56 -25.78 8.40
C CYS A 439 -9.18 -25.21 7.13
N LYS A 440 -8.81 -25.72 5.95
CA LYS A 440 -9.23 -25.21 4.63
C LYS A 440 -8.95 -23.70 4.41
N LYS A 441 -7.96 -23.13 5.14
CA LYS A 441 -7.64 -21.69 5.09
C LYS A 441 -6.42 -21.33 4.23
N VAL A 442 -5.52 -22.27 3.96
CA VAL A 442 -4.25 -22.02 3.26
C VAL A 442 -4.08 -22.94 2.06
N TYR A 443 -3.34 -22.46 1.06
CA TYR A 443 -3.07 -23.18 -0.19
C TYR A 443 -1.60 -23.60 -0.33
N TYR A 444 -1.40 -24.64 -1.14
CA TYR A 444 -0.10 -25.21 -1.48
C TYR A 444 -0.03 -25.51 -2.98
N CYS A 445 1.14 -25.28 -3.58
CA CYS A 445 1.38 -25.63 -4.99
C CYS A 445 1.53 -27.14 -5.19
N ASP A 446 2.02 -27.85 -4.18
CA ASP A 446 2.25 -29.29 -4.25
C ASP A 446 2.20 -29.94 -2.84
N ARG A 447 2.34 -31.27 -2.81
CA ARG A 447 2.33 -32.06 -1.57
C ARG A 447 3.59 -31.86 -0.71
N VAL A 448 4.71 -31.51 -1.33
CA VAL A 448 5.99 -31.28 -0.64
C VAL A 448 5.87 -30.02 0.21
N CYS A 449 5.48 -28.90 -0.39
CA CYS A 449 5.20 -27.63 0.28
C CYS A 449 4.17 -27.78 1.41
N GLN A 450 3.11 -28.56 1.19
CA GLN A 450 2.13 -28.85 2.25
C GLN A 450 2.77 -29.54 3.46
N THR A 451 3.55 -30.59 3.21
CA THR A 451 4.19 -31.39 4.27
C THR A 451 5.28 -30.58 5.00
N THR A 452 6.07 -29.80 4.27
CA THR A 452 7.12 -28.95 4.82
C THR A 452 6.53 -27.86 5.73
N HIS A 453 5.54 -27.11 5.25
CA HIS A 453 4.88 -26.08 6.05
C HIS A 453 4.15 -26.67 7.26
N TRP A 454 3.52 -27.84 7.11
CA TRP A 454 2.89 -28.57 8.22
C TRP A 454 3.86 -28.85 9.37
N LYS A 455 5.03 -29.40 9.06
CA LYS A 455 6.05 -29.75 10.05
C LYS A 455 6.69 -28.50 10.68
N LYS A 456 6.95 -27.47 9.87
CA LYS A 456 7.65 -26.26 10.31
C LYS A 456 6.82 -25.40 11.26
N GLU A 457 5.56 -25.10 10.90
CA GLU A 457 4.77 -24.11 11.65
C GLU A 457 3.24 -24.31 11.57
N HIS A 458 2.71 -24.81 10.46
CA HIS A 458 1.25 -24.83 10.26
C HIS A 458 0.51 -25.77 11.19
N LYS A 459 1.12 -26.87 11.66
CA LYS A 459 0.45 -27.79 12.60
C LYS A 459 -0.07 -27.04 13.84
N ARG A 460 0.78 -26.19 14.45
CA ARG A 460 0.41 -25.40 15.64
C ARG A 460 -0.69 -24.39 15.33
N GLN A 461 -0.54 -23.65 14.23
CA GLN A 461 -1.51 -22.65 13.79
C GLN A 461 -2.88 -23.29 13.45
N CYS A 462 -2.86 -24.45 12.79
CA CYS A 462 -4.06 -25.17 12.37
C CYS A 462 -4.82 -25.68 13.60
N THR A 463 -4.14 -26.33 14.54
CA THR A 463 -4.77 -26.85 15.77
C THR A 463 -5.38 -25.73 16.61
N ALA A 464 -4.69 -24.61 16.78
CA ALA A 464 -5.22 -23.45 17.50
C ALA A 464 -6.50 -22.90 16.85
N ARG A 465 -6.53 -22.81 15.51
CA ARG A 465 -7.70 -22.35 14.74
C ARG A 465 -8.87 -23.32 14.83
N THR A 466 -8.63 -24.62 14.75
CA THR A 466 -9.69 -25.63 14.84
C THR A 466 -10.28 -25.69 16.25
N ALA A 467 -9.45 -25.55 17.29
CA ALA A 467 -9.92 -25.49 18.67
C ALA A 467 -10.78 -24.22 18.93
N ALA A 468 -10.33 -23.07 18.45
CA ALA A 468 -11.10 -21.83 18.53
C ALA A 468 -12.47 -21.96 17.84
N ALA A 469 -12.51 -22.50 16.61
CA ALA A 469 -13.77 -22.70 15.87
C ALA A 469 -14.74 -23.67 16.56
N GLN A 470 -14.23 -24.72 17.22
CA GLN A 470 -15.06 -25.65 17.99
C GLN A 470 -15.65 -24.99 19.24
N SER A 471 -14.88 -24.16 19.95
CA SER A 471 -15.39 -23.43 21.13
C SER A 471 -16.49 -22.42 20.82
N THR A 472 -16.55 -21.92 19.58
CA THR A 472 -17.58 -20.96 19.13
C THR A 472 -18.87 -21.64 18.69
N LEU A 473 -18.86 -22.96 18.43
CA LEU A 473 -20.05 -23.74 18.06
C LEU A 473 -20.78 -24.35 19.28
N VAL A 474 -20.16 -24.31 20.45
CA VAL A 474 -20.69 -24.85 21.72
C VAL A 474 -21.29 -23.74 22.62
N LYS A 475 -21.20 -22.49 22.18
CA LYS A 475 -21.91 -21.33 22.73
C LYS A 475 -23.00 -20.91 21.76
#